data_AF-A0A3C1SMY7-F1
#
_entry.id   AF-A0A3C1SMY7-F1
#
_cell.length_a   1.000
_cell.length_b   1.000
_cell.length_c   1.000
_cell.angle_alpha   90.00
_cell.angle_beta   90.00
_cell.angle_gamma   90.00
#
_symmetry.space_group_name_H-M   'P 1'
#
loop_
_entity.id
_entity.type
_entity.pdbx_description
1 polymer ?
#
loop_
_entity_poly.entity_id
_entity_poly.type
_entity_poly.pdbx_seq_one_letter_code
_entity_poly.pdbx_strand_id
1 'polypeptide(L)'
;MFTACCYSTEEELCLSLPQVPQASYCIVTWTDEFNCEKTKRLSQSKAGAEQQLTLTLNKNGCTPVLVTFYDQEDRKCTYPYGLIFPHTKTLSQNDSFAAELLRALYVSAQNDSPVQVQNYLARFDWIRFMQTCRTYEDPWLLNKERLMKAIASGSFKKSDFQLLNTEN
;
A
#
# COMPACT_ATOMS: atom_id res chain seq x y z
N MET A 1 4.72 -34.44 -26.42
CA MET A 1 4.72 -32.96 -26.31
C MET A 1 4.15 -32.61 -24.95
N PHE A 2 5.00 -32.21 -24.00
CA PHE A 2 4.52 -31.59 -22.77
C PHE A 2 4.49 -30.09 -23.03
N THR A 3 3.29 -29.53 -23.18
CA THR A 3 3.09 -28.08 -23.14
C THR A 3 3.50 -27.63 -21.75
N ALA A 4 4.64 -26.96 -21.63
CA ALA A 4 4.99 -26.26 -20.40
C ALA A 4 3.88 -25.24 -20.15
N CYS A 5 3.04 -25.51 -19.16
CA CYS A 5 2.04 -24.55 -18.71
C CYS A 5 2.84 -23.42 -18.05
N CYS A 6 3.11 -22.35 -18.81
CA CYS A 6 3.73 -21.15 -18.29
C CYS A 6 2.73 -20.50 -17.33
N TYR A 7 2.77 -20.89 -16.05
CA TYR A 7 2.01 -20.22 -15.01
C TYR A 7 2.59 -18.81 -14.86
N SER A 8 1.91 -17.81 -15.43
CA SER A 8 2.23 -16.42 -15.14
C SER A 8 1.95 -16.14 -13.65
N THR A 9 2.93 -15.56 -12.97
CA THR A 9 2.80 -15.05 -11.61
C THR A 9 2.16 -13.67 -11.57
N GLU A 10 1.92 -13.06 -12.73
CA GLU A 10 1.32 -11.74 -12.86
C GLU A 10 -0.20 -11.81 -13.03
N GLU A 11 -0.89 -10.78 -12.54
CA GLU A 11 -2.32 -10.54 -12.71
C GLU A 11 -2.54 -9.04 -12.96
N GLU A 12 -3.45 -8.72 -13.87
CA GLU A 12 -3.86 -7.33 -14.10
C GLU A 12 -4.86 -6.88 -13.03
N LEU A 13 -4.54 -5.78 -12.36
CA LEU A 13 -5.41 -5.08 -11.44
C LEU A 13 -5.92 -3.79 -12.08
N CYS A 14 -7.21 -3.74 -12.40
CA CYS A 14 -7.89 -2.54 -12.84
C CYS A 14 -8.38 -1.72 -11.64
N LEU A 15 -7.80 -0.54 -11.45
CA LEU A 15 -8.11 0.37 -10.35
C LEU A 15 -9.04 1.48 -10.82
N SER A 16 -10.19 1.62 -10.17
CA SER A 16 -11.00 2.84 -10.22
C SER A 16 -10.39 3.89 -9.31
N LEU A 17 -9.94 5.00 -9.87
CA LEU A 17 -9.34 6.10 -9.11
C LEU A 17 -10.43 7.02 -8.54
N PRO A 18 -10.40 7.30 -7.22
CA PRO A 18 -11.31 8.26 -6.60
C PRO A 18 -11.24 9.64 -7.26
N GLN A 19 -12.35 10.36 -7.21
CA GLN A 19 -12.41 11.77 -7.59
C GLN A 19 -12.22 12.64 -6.34
N VAL A 20 -11.23 13.55 -6.39
CA VAL A 20 -10.93 14.48 -5.31
C VAL A 20 -11.04 15.89 -5.90
N PRO A 21 -12.13 16.64 -5.62
CA PRO A 21 -12.44 17.90 -6.34
C PRO A 21 -11.32 18.94 -6.35
N GLN A 22 -10.55 19.04 -5.27
CA GLN A 22 -9.43 19.96 -5.12
C GLN A 22 -8.12 19.46 -5.80
N ALA A 23 -8.08 18.21 -6.24
CA ALA A 23 -6.89 17.61 -6.81
C ALA A 23 -6.76 17.92 -8.30
N SER A 24 -5.55 18.29 -8.71
CA SER A 24 -5.19 18.48 -10.12
C SER A 24 -4.50 17.26 -10.72
N TYR A 25 -3.85 16.47 -9.87
CA TYR A 25 -3.24 15.20 -10.27
C TYR A 25 -3.17 14.24 -9.09
N CYS A 26 -2.87 12.97 -9.38
CA CYS A 26 -2.50 11.99 -8.37
C CYS A 26 -1.18 11.30 -8.72
N ILE A 27 -0.52 10.79 -7.69
CA ILE A 27 0.63 9.90 -7.81
C ILE A 27 0.17 8.53 -7.30
N VAL A 28 0.25 7.54 -8.18
CA VAL A 28 0.04 6.14 -7.84
C VAL A 28 1.42 5.52 -7.57
N THR A 29 1.60 4.99 -6.38
CA THR A 29 2.84 4.33 -5.94
C THR A 29 2.57 2.87 -5.66
N TRP A 30 3.41 1.97 -6.17
CA TRP A 30 3.35 0.54 -5.87
C TRP A 30 4.76 -0.05 -5.84
N THR A 31 4.90 -1.33 -5.52
CA THR A 31 6.18 -2.03 -5.62
C THR A 31 6.14 -3.09 -6.72
N ASP A 32 7.25 -3.25 -7.45
CA ASP A 32 7.40 -4.34 -8.41
C ASP A 32 7.68 -5.69 -7.71
N GLU A 33 7.92 -6.74 -8.49
CA GLU A 33 8.25 -8.09 -8.01
C GLU A 33 9.55 -8.18 -7.19
N PHE A 34 10.44 -7.20 -7.35
CA PHE A 34 11.67 -7.06 -6.55
C PHE A 34 11.44 -6.17 -5.33
N ASN A 35 10.19 -5.78 -5.09
CA ASN A 35 9.77 -4.84 -4.06
C ASN A 35 10.40 -3.44 -4.22
N CYS A 36 10.78 -3.07 -5.44
CA CYS A 36 11.26 -1.73 -5.77
C CYS A 36 10.08 -0.79 -6.02
N GLU A 37 10.16 0.42 -5.47
CA GLU A 37 9.11 1.41 -5.63
C GLU A 37 8.99 1.85 -7.10
N LYS A 38 7.74 1.90 -7.57
CA LYS A 38 7.33 2.46 -8.85
C LYS A 38 6.29 3.54 -8.59
N THR A 39 6.32 4.57 -9.43
CA THR A 39 5.36 5.67 -9.35
C THR A 39 4.83 6.02 -10.72
N LYS A 40 3.55 6.38 -10.80
CA LYS A 40 2.92 6.93 -12.00
C LYS A 40 2.14 8.18 -11.63
N ARG A 41 2.45 9.31 -12.28
CA ARG A 41 1.69 10.55 -12.15
C ARG A 41 0.56 10.56 -13.19
N LEU A 42 -0.64 10.90 -12.74
CA LEU A 42 -1.84 10.98 -13.58
C LEU A 42 -2.55 12.30 -13.33
N SER A 43 -2.86 13.04 -14.39
CA SER A 43 -3.74 14.21 -14.29
C SER A 43 -5.15 13.77 -13.90
N GLN A 44 -5.79 14.52 -13.01
CA GLN A 44 -7.16 14.28 -12.58
C GLN A 44 -8.13 14.84 -13.63
N SER A 45 -9.11 14.04 -14.03
CA SER A 45 -10.12 14.46 -15.00
C SER A 45 -11.06 15.49 -14.36
N LYS A 46 -11.06 16.72 -14.88
CA LYS A 46 -12.00 17.77 -14.44
C LYS A 46 -13.47 17.50 -14.81
N ALA A 47 -13.73 16.48 -15.63
CA ALA A 47 -15.04 16.22 -16.23
C ALA A 47 -15.90 15.19 -15.46
N GLY A 48 -15.51 14.79 -14.25
CA GLY A 48 -16.26 13.83 -13.44
C GLY A 48 -16.27 12.40 -13.98
N ALA A 49 -15.49 12.11 -15.02
CA ALA A 49 -15.33 10.77 -15.55
C ALA A 49 -14.48 9.91 -14.61
N GLU A 50 -14.96 8.72 -14.29
CA GLU A 50 -14.21 7.72 -13.52
C GLU A 50 -12.93 7.38 -14.28
N GLN A 51 -11.78 7.62 -13.65
CA GLN A 51 -10.48 7.34 -14.24
C GLN A 51 -10.03 5.96 -13.82
N GLN A 52 -9.70 5.11 -14.79
CA GLN A 52 -9.19 3.77 -14.52
C GLN A 52 -7.68 3.69 -14.76
N LEU A 53 -7.00 2.86 -13.97
CA LEU A 53 -5.59 2.53 -14.14
C LEU A 53 -5.41 1.02 -14.04
N THR A 54 -4.84 0.40 -15.08
CA THR A 54 -4.41 -1.00 -15.02
C THR A 54 -2.97 -1.08 -14.54
N LEU A 55 -2.71 -1.94 -13.56
CA LEU A 55 -1.39 -2.33 -13.08
C LEU A 55 -1.19 -3.83 -13.28
N THR A 56 -0.01 -4.26 -13.70
CA THR A 56 0.38 -5.67 -13.74
C THR A 56 1.14 -5.99 -12.46
N LEU A 57 0.57 -6.83 -11.59
CA LEU A 57 1.09 -7.11 -10.24
C LEU A 57 1.30 -8.61 -10.02
N ASN A 58 2.25 -8.96 -9.15
CA ASN A 58 2.48 -10.35 -8.78
C ASN A 58 1.38 -10.87 -7.86
N LYS A 59 0.63 -11.90 -8.29
CA LYS A 59 -0.49 -12.49 -7.53
C LYS A 59 -0.06 -13.41 -6.38
N ASN A 60 1.21 -13.81 -6.36
CA ASN A 60 1.78 -14.65 -5.30
C ASN A 60 2.48 -13.83 -4.20
N GLY A 61 2.58 -12.50 -4.37
CA GLY A 61 3.18 -11.59 -3.42
C GLY A 61 2.16 -10.59 -2.86
N CYS A 62 2.54 -9.89 -1.79
CA CYS A 62 1.76 -8.78 -1.28
C CYS A 62 2.30 -7.48 -1.88
N THR A 63 1.50 -6.77 -2.68
CA THR A 63 1.88 -5.47 -3.24
C THR A 63 1.05 -4.36 -2.62
N PRO A 64 1.68 -3.41 -1.89
CA PRO A 64 1.00 -2.20 -1.48
C PRO A 64 0.81 -1.30 -2.71
N VAL A 65 -0.39 -0.76 -2.86
CA VAL A 65 -0.67 0.30 -3.83
C VAL A 65 -1.22 1.49 -3.05
N LEU A 66 -0.67 2.68 -3.31
CA LEU A 66 -1.09 3.94 -2.73
C LEU A 66 -1.42 4.93 -3.83
N VAL A 67 -2.44 5.76 -3.61
CA VAL A 67 -2.82 6.87 -4.49
C VAL A 67 -2.87 8.13 -3.64
N THR A 68 -1.94 9.05 -3.89
CA THR A 68 -1.89 10.35 -3.21
C THR A 68 -2.34 11.44 -4.17
N PHE A 69 -3.27 12.29 -3.74
CA PHE A 69 -3.83 13.37 -4.54
C PHE A 69 -3.21 14.71 -4.18
N TYR A 70 -2.93 15.52 -5.19
CA TYR A 70 -2.25 16.79 -5.07
C TYR A 70 -2.98 17.90 -5.83
N ASP A 71 -2.93 19.11 -5.30
CA ASP A 71 -3.45 20.30 -5.97
C ASP A 71 -2.41 20.89 -6.96
N GLN A 72 -2.68 22.08 -7.50
CA GLN A 72 -1.76 22.75 -8.44
C GLN A 72 -0.49 23.28 -7.78
N GLU A 73 -0.49 23.42 -6.46
CA GLU A 73 0.63 23.91 -5.64
C GLU A 73 1.41 22.74 -5.00
N ASP A 74 1.21 21.51 -5.50
CA ASP A 74 1.83 20.28 -5.00
C ASP A 74 1.54 19.97 -3.51
N ARG A 75 0.42 20.49 -2.98
CA ARG A 75 -0.03 20.17 -1.62
C ARG A 75 -0.91 18.92 -1.63
N LYS A 76 -0.72 18.05 -0.64
CA LYS A 76 -1.58 16.86 -0.46
C LYS A 76 -3.01 17.29 -0.15
N CYS A 77 -3.96 16.82 -0.95
CA CYS A 77 -5.37 17.15 -0.79
C CYS A 77 -6.08 16.36 0.29
N THR A 78 -5.58 15.16 0.61
CA THR A 78 -6.20 14.20 1.52
C THR A 78 -5.18 13.13 1.93
N TYR A 79 -5.52 12.32 2.93
CA TYR A 79 -4.81 11.06 3.17
C TYR A 79 -4.85 10.19 1.93
N PRO A 80 -3.76 9.45 1.63
CA PRO A 80 -3.75 8.61 0.46
C PRO A 80 -4.86 7.57 0.53
N TYR A 81 -5.30 7.11 -0.62
CA TYR A 81 -6.06 5.87 -0.71
C TYR A 81 -5.06 4.73 -0.87
N GLY A 82 -5.35 3.56 -0.31
CA GLY A 82 -4.48 2.41 -0.50
C GLY A 82 -5.21 1.08 -0.51
N LEU A 83 -4.45 0.06 -0.87
CA LEU A 83 -4.82 -1.35 -0.83
C LEU A 83 -3.57 -2.21 -0.72
N ILE A 84 -3.74 -3.45 -0.32
CA ILE A 84 -2.72 -4.50 -0.42
C ILE A 84 -3.27 -5.59 -1.34
N PHE A 85 -2.69 -5.73 -2.53
CA PHE A 85 -3.00 -6.79 -3.49
C PHE A 85 -2.26 -8.08 -3.09
N PRO A 86 -2.85 -9.29 -3.25
CA PRO A 86 -4.19 -9.57 -3.76
C PRO A 86 -5.30 -9.53 -2.70
N HIS A 87 -4.98 -9.24 -1.44
CA HIS A 87 -5.95 -9.27 -0.33
C HIS A 87 -7.12 -8.30 -0.52
N THR A 88 -6.87 -7.17 -1.16
CA THR A 88 -7.86 -6.15 -1.52
C THR A 88 -7.58 -5.67 -2.94
N LYS A 89 -8.64 -5.35 -3.67
CA LYS A 89 -8.57 -4.85 -5.07
C LYS A 89 -9.22 -3.48 -5.25
N THR A 90 -9.75 -2.92 -4.16
CA THR A 90 -10.45 -1.62 -4.16
C THR A 90 -9.68 -0.64 -3.28
N LEU A 91 -9.43 0.56 -3.81
CA LEU A 91 -8.77 1.63 -3.09
C LEU A 91 -9.65 2.13 -1.94
N SER A 92 -9.06 2.28 -0.76
CA SER A 92 -9.74 2.78 0.43
C SER A 92 -8.82 3.64 1.29
N GLN A 93 -9.35 4.70 1.90
CA GLN A 93 -8.60 5.46 2.91
C GLN A 93 -8.34 4.63 4.17
N ASN A 94 -9.23 3.70 4.53
CA ASN A 94 -9.07 2.88 5.73
C ASN A 94 -7.93 1.84 5.59
N ASP A 95 -7.59 1.45 4.36
CA ASP A 95 -6.49 0.51 4.08
C ASP A 95 -5.18 1.22 3.75
N SER A 96 -5.21 2.55 3.61
CA SER A 96 -4.06 3.36 3.22
C SER A 96 -2.89 3.27 4.19
N PHE A 97 -3.17 3.25 5.50
CA PHE A 97 -2.13 3.12 6.52
C PHE A 97 -1.41 1.77 6.42
N ALA A 98 -2.15 0.68 6.26
CA ALA A 98 -1.57 -0.66 6.13
C ALA A 98 -0.73 -0.80 4.85
N ALA A 99 -1.23 -0.28 3.72
CA ALA A 99 -0.49 -0.25 2.47
C ALA A 99 0.80 0.59 2.60
N GLU A 100 0.73 1.75 3.25
CA GLU A 100 1.90 2.60 3.52
C GLU A 100 2.91 1.93 4.44
N LEU A 101 2.46 1.19 5.45
CA LEU A 101 3.33 0.43 6.33
C LEU A 101 4.09 -0.67 5.57
N LEU A 102 3.39 -1.46 4.74
CA LEU A 102 4.01 -2.48 3.91
C LEU A 102 5.01 -1.87 2.91
N ARG A 103 4.64 -0.77 2.25
CA ARG A 103 5.55 -0.04 1.35
C ARG A 103 6.82 0.38 2.09
N ALA A 104 6.67 1.01 3.26
CA ALA A 104 7.80 1.45 4.05
C ALA A 104 8.70 0.28 4.50
N LEU A 105 8.11 -0.85 4.87
CA LEU A 105 8.84 -2.08 5.20
C LEU A 105 9.66 -2.59 4.00
N TYR A 106 9.08 -2.64 2.79
CA TYR A 106 9.82 -3.01 1.59
C TYR A 106 10.97 -2.07 1.27
N VAL A 107 10.74 -0.75 1.35
CA VAL A 107 11.78 0.25 1.12
C VAL A 107 12.90 0.13 2.16
N SER A 108 12.58 -0.11 3.43
CA SER A 108 13.59 -0.31 4.47
C SER A 108 14.39 -1.61 4.28
N ALA A 109 13.73 -2.69 3.85
CA ALA A 109 14.35 -4.00 3.67
C ALA A 109 15.41 -4.03 2.58
N GLN A 110 15.32 -3.14 1.58
CA GLN A 110 16.30 -3.03 0.50
C GLN A 110 17.71 -2.71 1.00
N ASN A 111 17.84 -2.03 2.14
CA ASN A 111 19.14 -1.58 2.66
C ASN A 111 19.83 -2.60 3.58
N ASP A 112 19.06 -3.43 4.31
CA ASP A 112 19.60 -4.24 5.41
C ASP A 112 19.65 -5.75 5.12
N SER A 113 18.51 -6.36 4.72
CA SER A 113 18.40 -7.81 4.51
C SER A 113 17.19 -8.13 3.61
N PRO A 114 17.28 -7.86 2.30
CA PRO A 114 16.13 -7.84 1.41
C PRO A 114 15.42 -9.19 1.37
N VAL A 115 16.13 -10.30 1.19
CA VAL A 115 15.49 -11.61 0.95
C VAL A 115 14.75 -12.16 2.19
N GLN A 116 15.33 -12.05 3.39
CA GLN A 116 14.68 -12.60 4.60
C GLN A 116 13.45 -11.79 5.00
N VAL A 117 13.58 -10.47 5.01
CA VAL A 117 12.47 -9.57 5.36
C VAL A 117 11.37 -9.69 4.31
N GLN A 118 11.69 -9.73 3.02
CA GLN A 118 10.69 -9.92 1.95
C GLN A 118 9.93 -11.25 2.10
N ASN A 119 10.63 -12.36 2.35
CA ASN A 119 9.99 -13.66 2.56
C ASN A 119 9.12 -13.70 3.82
N TYR A 120 9.47 -12.94 4.85
CA TYR A 120 8.62 -12.80 6.04
C TYR A 120 7.38 -11.95 5.73
N LEU A 121 7.55 -10.78 5.10
CA LEU A 121 6.46 -9.87 4.76
C LEU A 121 5.44 -10.52 3.83
N ALA A 122 5.87 -11.39 2.90
CA ALA A 122 4.96 -12.15 2.05
C ALA A 122 4.07 -13.16 2.82
N ARG A 123 4.49 -13.58 4.02
CA ARG A 123 3.76 -14.54 4.88
C ARG A 123 3.06 -13.87 6.06
N PHE A 124 3.29 -12.58 6.28
CA PHE A 124 2.64 -11.82 7.33
C PHE A 124 1.14 -11.75 7.08
N ASP A 125 0.34 -11.87 8.15
CA ASP A 125 -1.13 -11.85 8.05
C ASP A 125 -1.65 -10.42 7.86
N TRP A 126 -1.48 -9.91 6.63
CA TRP A 126 -1.92 -8.58 6.23
C TRP A 126 -3.43 -8.42 6.31
N ILE A 127 -4.20 -9.49 6.11
CA ILE A 127 -5.66 -9.45 6.22
C ILE A 127 -6.04 -9.06 7.65
N ARG A 128 -5.52 -9.78 8.65
CA ARG A 128 -5.79 -9.49 10.05
C ARG A 128 -5.23 -8.14 10.49
N PHE A 129 -4.07 -7.76 9.96
CA PHE A 129 -3.48 -6.45 10.20
C PHE A 129 -4.39 -5.32 9.71
N MET A 130 -4.85 -5.38 8.45
CA MET A 130 -5.79 -4.41 7.88
C MET A 130 -7.10 -4.36 8.66
N GLN A 131 -7.67 -5.53 9.01
CA GLN A 131 -8.88 -5.59 9.84
C GLN A 131 -8.69 -4.90 11.18
N THR A 132 -7.52 -5.03 11.81
CA THR A 132 -7.23 -4.35 13.08
C THR A 132 -7.04 -2.85 12.87
N CYS A 133 -6.38 -2.41 11.80
CA CYS A 133 -6.28 -0.98 11.47
C CYS A 133 -7.66 -0.33 11.33
N ARG A 134 -8.60 -1.01 10.66
CA ARG A 134 -9.98 -0.54 10.45
C ARG A 134 -10.80 -0.35 11.73
N THR A 135 -10.35 -0.87 12.88
CA THR A 135 -11.04 -0.63 14.17
C THR A 135 -10.70 0.72 14.80
N TYR A 136 -9.67 1.42 14.28
CA TYR A 136 -9.30 2.77 14.71
C TYR A 136 -10.06 3.80 13.89
N GLU A 137 -10.54 4.87 14.54
CA GLU A 137 -11.20 5.99 13.87
C GLU A 137 -10.27 6.65 12.84
N ASP A 138 -9.01 6.88 13.24
CA ASP A 138 -7.94 7.28 12.35
C ASP A 138 -6.70 6.37 12.53
N PRO A 139 -6.47 5.41 11.61
CA PRO A 139 -5.30 4.55 11.65
C PRO A 139 -3.97 5.31 11.52
N TRP A 140 -3.96 6.54 11.01
CA TRP A 140 -2.74 7.35 10.86
C TRP A 140 -2.20 7.88 12.19
N LEU A 141 -3.00 7.79 13.27
CA LEU A 141 -2.54 8.08 14.63
C LEU A 141 -1.79 6.89 15.26
N LEU A 142 -1.74 5.73 14.62
CA LEU A 142 -0.93 4.61 15.08
C LEU A 142 0.56 4.92 14.98
N ASN A 143 1.33 4.44 15.95
CA ASN A 143 2.78 4.55 15.94
C ASN A 143 3.39 3.66 14.85
N LYS A 144 3.51 4.24 13.65
CA LYS A 144 4.06 3.57 12.46
C LYS A 144 5.45 3.01 12.70
N GLU A 145 6.34 3.76 13.35
CA GLU A 145 7.72 3.32 13.59
C GLU A 145 7.78 2.08 14.49
N ARG A 146 6.99 2.06 15.56
CA ARG A 146 6.86 0.90 16.44
C ARG A 146 6.37 -0.33 15.67
N LEU A 147 5.31 -0.16 14.87
CA LEU A 147 4.75 -1.24 14.06
C LEU A 147 5.76 -1.76 13.03
N MET A 148 6.46 -0.87 12.34
CA MET A 148 7.52 -1.24 11.40
C MET A 148 8.61 -2.06 12.08
N LYS A 149 9.14 -1.58 13.22
CA LYS A 149 10.20 -2.29 13.97
C LYS A 149 9.72 -3.68 14.44
N ALA A 150 8.53 -3.76 15.01
CA ALA A 150 7.99 -5.02 15.55
C ALA A 150 7.70 -6.05 14.45
N ILE A 151 7.22 -5.62 13.28
CA ILE A 151 7.01 -6.50 12.12
C ILE A 151 8.37 -6.93 11.55
N ALA A 152 9.29 -6.00 11.32
CA ALA A 152 10.60 -6.31 10.75
C ALA A 152 11.43 -7.27 11.63
N SER A 153 11.29 -7.20 12.96
CA SER A 153 11.95 -8.12 13.90
C SER A 153 11.23 -9.47 14.05
N GLY A 154 10.06 -9.66 13.44
CA GLY A 154 9.25 -10.87 13.60
C GLY A 154 8.61 -11.03 14.98
N SER A 155 8.62 -9.99 15.83
CA SER A 155 8.10 -10.02 17.20
C SER A 155 6.74 -9.33 17.35
N PHE A 156 6.08 -9.01 16.24
CA PHE A 156 4.82 -8.29 16.19
C PHE A 156 3.71 -8.99 16.99
N LYS A 157 3.04 -8.22 17.84
CA LYS A 157 1.89 -8.65 18.63
C LYS A 157 0.82 -7.56 18.66
N LYS A 158 -0.41 -7.94 19.03
CA LYS A 158 -1.54 -7.00 19.11
C LYS A 158 -1.27 -5.79 20.00
N SER A 159 -0.49 -5.93 21.07
CA SER A 159 -0.15 -4.81 21.96
C SER A 159 0.83 -3.79 21.37
N ASP A 160 1.35 -4.04 20.16
CA ASP A 160 2.16 -3.06 19.43
C ASP A 160 1.30 -2.02 18.69
N PHE A 161 0.00 -2.26 18.53
CA PHE A 161 -0.94 -1.22 18.10
C PHE A 161 -1.11 -0.18 19.21
N GLN A 162 -0.25 0.82 19.20
CA GLN A 162 -0.26 1.95 20.10
C GLN A 162 -0.47 3.22 19.29
N LEU A 163 -1.28 4.14 19.82
CA LEU A 163 -1.36 5.48 19.26
C LEU A 163 -0.05 6.22 19.53
N LEU A 164 0.26 7.22 18.72
CA LEU A 164 1.30 8.19 19.04
C LEU A 164 0.97 8.81 20.39
N ASN A 165 1.94 8.86 21.31
CA ASN A 165 1.78 9.62 22.53
C ASN A 165 1.69 11.10 22.14
N THR A 166 0.50 11.66 22.11
CA THR A 166 0.31 13.10 22.16
C THR A 166 0.57 13.53 23.60
N GLU A 167 1.84 13.67 23.96
CA GLU A 167 2.20 14.49 25.11
C GLU A 167 1.87 15.95 24.74
N ASN A 168 0.99 16.55 25.53
CA ASN A 168 0.60 17.96 25.47
C ASN A 168 1.77 18.90 25.75
#